data_AF-A0A960M0X0-F1
#
_entry.id   AF-A0A960M0X0-F1
#
_cell.length_a   1.000
_cell.length_b   1.000
_cell.length_c   1.000
_cell.angle_alpha   90.00
_cell.angle_beta   90.00
_cell.angle_gamma   90.00
#
_symmetry.space_group_name_H-M   'P 1'
#
loop_
_entity.id
_entity.type
_entity.pdbx_description
1 polymer ?
#
loop_
_entity_poly.entity_id
_entity_poly.type
_entity_poly.pdbx_seq_one_letter_code
_entity_poly.pdbx_strand_id
1 'polypeptide(L)'
;MTQRLPIYEIEAELQHALQSHRRIIIQAPTGSGKSTQVPQMLLRHGLLDQGQVVVLQPRRLPARMLAKRVAEEVGCALGETVGYQIRFENHTNESTRIRYVTEGILLRQLISDPHLNGVRALVFDEFHERHLYGDITLSRALALQEQHRPDLILIVMSATL
;
A
#
# COMPACT_ATOMS: atom_id res chain seq x y z
N MET A 1 18.78 -16.15 6.86
CA MET A 1 19.33 -15.46 5.68
C MET A 1 18.19 -15.25 4.70
N THR A 2 17.65 -14.04 4.64
CA THR A 2 16.58 -13.69 3.71
C THR A 2 17.19 -13.73 2.30
N GLN A 3 16.78 -14.67 1.45
CA GLN A 3 17.10 -14.61 0.02
C GLN A 3 16.73 -13.21 -0.48
N ARG A 4 17.65 -12.53 -1.16
CA ARG A 4 17.42 -11.19 -1.68
C ARG A 4 16.29 -11.28 -2.72
N LEU A 5 15.10 -10.82 -2.33
CA LEU A 5 13.91 -10.85 -3.19
C LEU A 5 14.15 -9.96 -4.42
N PRO A 6 13.69 -10.35 -5.64
CA PRO A 6 13.93 -9.57 -6.86
C PRO A 6 13.51 -8.10 -6.78
N ILE A 7 12.45 -7.79 -6.01
CA ILE A 7 11.96 -6.42 -5.84
C ILE A 7 12.99 -5.45 -5.24
N TYR A 8 14.05 -5.95 -4.58
CA TYR A 8 15.13 -5.11 -4.07
C TYR A 8 15.95 -4.44 -5.18
N GLU A 9 15.88 -4.94 -6.42
CA GLU A 9 16.61 -4.35 -7.56
C GLU A 9 16.08 -2.96 -7.93
N ILE A 10 14.78 -2.71 -7.73
CA ILE A 10 14.14 -1.42 -8.05
C ILE A 10 14.17 -0.42 -6.90
N GLU A 11 14.73 -0.77 -5.74
CA GLU A 11 14.59 0.05 -4.51
C GLU A 11 15.20 1.45 -4.65
N ALA A 12 16.37 1.55 -5.29
CA ALA A 12 17.03 2.83 -5.53
C ALA A 12 16.28 3.67 -6.58
N GLU A 13 15.81 3.02 -7.64
CA GLU A 13 15.02 3.67 -8.69
C GLU A 13 13.69 4.20 -8.14
N LEU A 14 12.99 3.41 -7.32
CA LEU A 14 11.74 3.81 -6.66
C LEU A 14 11.94 5.06 -5.79
N GLN A 15 13.00 5.10 -4.98
CA GLN A 15 13.31 6.27 -4.16
C GLN A 15 13.57 7.51 -5.01
N HIS A 16 14.37 7.38 -6.07
CA HIS A 16 14.69 8.50 -6.96
C HIS A 16 13.46 8.99 -7.72
N ALA A 17 12.66 8.07 -8.27
CA ALA A 17 11.43 8.41 -8.98
C ALA A 17 10.45 9.17 -8.08
N LEU A 18 10.34 8.79 -6.80
CA LEU A 18 9.49 9.46 -5.81
C LEU A 18 9.98 10.85 -5.37
N GLN A 19 11.17 11.30 -5.79
CA GLN A 19 11.60 12.68 -5.58
C GLN A 19 10.86 13.65 -6.52
N SER A 20 10.54 13.20 -7.73
CA SER A 20 9.96 14.03 -8.80
C SER A 20 8.55 13.63 -9.19
N HIS A 21 8.14 12.40 -8.90
CA HIS A 21 6.84 11.85 -9.26
C HIS A 21 6.09 11.32 -8.04
N ARG A 22 4.76 11.42 -8.10
CA ARG A 22 3.85 10.90 -7.06
C ARG A 22 2.93 9.79 -7.58
N ARG A 23 3.15 9.34 -8.82
CA ARG A 23 2.45 8.24 -9.46
C ARG A 23 3.50 7.27 -9.99
N ILE A 24 3.48 6.04 -9.50
CA ILE A 24 4.44 5.00 -9.90
C ILE A 24 3.66 3.75 -10.30
N ILE A 25 4.11 3.11 -11.36
CA ILE A 25 3.66 1.77 -11.73
C ILE A 25 4.82 0.81 -11.50
N ILE A 26 4.57 -0.26 -10.74
CA ILE A 26 5.54 -1.32 -10.49
C ILE A 26 5.02 -2.59 -11.16
N GLN A 27 5.73 -3.04 -12.19
CA GLN A 27 5.51 -4.33 -12.79
C GLN A 27 6.57 -5.32 -12.31
N ALA A 28 6.14 -6.37 -11.61
CA ALA A 28 7.05 -7.41 -11.13
C ALA A 28 6.32 -8.74 -11.00
N PRO A 29 6.94 -9.88 -11.36
CA PRO A 29 6.29 -11.19 -11.33
C PRO A 29 5.83 -11.57 -9.92
N THR A 30 4.89 -12.51 -9.83
CA THR A 30 4.51 -13.12 -8.55
C THR A 30 5.73 -13.74 -7.86
N GLY A 31 5.75 -13.68 -6.53
CA GLY A 31 6.93 -14.13 -5.75
C GLY A 31 8.11 -13.16 -5.74
N SER A 32 8.08 -12.05 -6.50
CA SER A 32 9.14 -11.01 -6.47
C SER A 32 9.27 -10.29 -5.12
N GLY A 33 8.22 -10.34 -4.28
CA GLY A 33 8.17 -9.65 -2.99
C GLY A 33 7.48 -8.29 -3.01
N LYS A 34 6.87 -7.85 -4.13
CA LYS A 34 6.25 -6.53 -4.25
C LYS A 34 5.27 -6.18 -3.12
N SER A 35 4.36 -7.10 -2.80
CA SER A 35 3.29 -6.90 -1.81
C SER A 35 3.80 -6.82 -0.37
N THR A 36 4.99 -7.37 -0.08
CA THR A 36 5.61 -7.31 1.26
C THR A 36 6.62 -6.19 1.37
N GLN A 37 7.49 -6.00 0.36
CA GLN A 37 8.65 -5.12 0.47
C GLN A 37 8.36 -3.67 0.08
N VAL A 38 7.52 -3.40 -0.92
CA VAL A 38 7.24 -2.02 -1.36
C VAL A 38 6.71 -1.13 -0.22
N PRO A 39 5.70 -1.52 0.57
CA PRO A 39 5.26 -0.69 1.71
C PRO A 39 6.34 -0.54 2.78
N GLN A 40 7.19 -1.55 2.99
CA GLN A 40 8.33 -1.45 3.92
C GLN A 40 9.40 -0.49 3.40
N MET A 41 9.69 -0.48 2.09
CA MET A 41 10.61 0.48 1.49
C MET A 41 10.12 1.92 1.71
N LEU A 42 8.83 2.18 1.50
CA LEU A 42 8.25 3.49 1.77
C LEU A 42 8.43 3.92 3.24
N LEU A 43 8.22 2.99 4.18
CA LEU A 43 8.39 3.26 5.61
C LEU A 43 9.87 3.48 5.97
N ARG A 44 10.76 2.56 5.59
CA ARG A 44 12.19 2.59 5.95
C ARG A 44 12.92 3.81 5.40
N HIS A 45 12.53 4.27 4.20
CA HIS A 45 13.14 5.43 3.56
C HIS A 45 12.49 6.76 3.96
N GLY A 46 11.61 6.76 4.96
CA GLY A 46 10.98 7.98 5.48
C GLY A 46 10.01 8.64 4.49
N LEU A 47 9.59 7.95 3.44
CA LEU A 47 8.71 8.49 2.39
C LEU A 47 7.26 8.69 2.87
N LEU A 48 6.95 8.23 4.08
CA LEU A 48 5.63 8.34 4.70
C LEU A 48 5.50 9.49 5.70
N ASP A 49 6.55 10.26 5.96
CA ASP A 49 6.58 11.30 7.02
C ASP A 49 6.03 10.73 8.35
N GLN A 50 4.98 11.36 8.92
CA GLN A 50 4.21 10.86 10.07
C GLN A 50 2.94 10.09 9.66
N GLY A 51 2.65 10.00 8.37
CA GLY A 51 1.46 9.33 7.84
C GLY A 51 1.65 7.83 7.59
N GLN A 52 0.60 7.17 7.12
CA GLN A 52 0.58 5.74 6.83
C GLN A 52 0.60 5.45 5.31
N VAL A 53 1.06 4.26 4.94
CA VAL A 53 0.75 3.64 3.66
C VAL A 53 -0.44 2.71 3.82
N VAL A 54 -1.41 2.85 2.92
CA VAL A 54 -2.55 1.93 2.82
C VAL A 54 -2.38 1.08 1.57
N VAL A 55 -2.30 -0.23 1.76
CA VAL A 55 -2.16 -1.21 0.68
C VAL A 55 -3.52 -1.84 0.42
N LEU A 56 -4.14 -1.52 -0.71
CA LEU A 56 -5.32 -2.23 -1.20
C LEU A 56 -4.87 -3.58 -1.74
N GLN A 57 -5.42 -4.64 -1.16
CA GLN A 57 -5.26 -6.02 -1.62
C GLN A 57 -6.68 -6.60 -1.81
N PRO A 58 -7.08 -6.98 -3.04
CA PRO A 58 -8.46 -7.36 -3.35
C PRO A 58 -8.99 -8.53 -2.52
N ARG A 59 -8.10 -9.43 -2.08
CA ARG A 59 -8.49 -10.66 -1.39
C ARG A 59 -8.23 -10.56 0.12
N ARG A 60 -9.26 -10.90 0.91
CA ARG A 60 -9.22 -10.87 2.40
C ARG A 60 -8.09 -11.71 3.00
N LEU A 61 -7.95 -12.96 2.56
CA LEU A 61 -6.95 -13.88 3.11
C LEU A 61 -5.51 -13.40 2.83
N PRO A 62 -5.15 -13.04 1.58
CA PRO A 62 -3.89 -12.36 1.27
C PRO A 62 -3.64 -11.09 2.10
N ALA A 63 -4.62 -10.19 2.26
CA ALA A 63 -4.44 -8.98 3.07
C ALA A 63 -4.01 -9.31 4.52
N ARG A 64 -4.66 -10.29 5.15
CA ARG A 64 -4.32 -10.77 6.50
C ARG A 64 -2.94 -11.43 6.54
N MET A 65 -2.64 -12.28 5.56
CA MET A 65 -1.36 -13.01 5.50
C MET A 65 -0.19 -12.06 5.25
N LEU A 66 -0.36 -11.07 4.38
CA LEU A 66 0.64 -10.03 4.11
C LEU A 66 0.90 -9.20 5.36
N ALA A 67 -0.13 -8.72 6.04
CA ALA A 67 0.05 -7.95 7.28
C ALA A 67 0.78 -8.77 8.35
N LYS A 68 0.40 -10.03 8.56
CA LYS A 68 1.09 -10.92 9.50
C LYS A 68 2.56 -11.11 9.11
N ARG A 69 2.82 -11.42 7.84
CA ARG A 69 4.17 -11.64 7.32
C ARG A 69 5.05 -10.40 7.46
N VAL A 70 4.52 -9.22 7.13
CA VAL A 70 5.26 -7.97 7.21
C VAL A 70 5.45 -7.53 8.67
N ALA A 71 4.50 -7.80 9.56
CA ALA A 71 4.70 -7.59 11.00
C ALA A 71 5.87 -8.42 11.55
N GLU A 72 5.95 -9.70 11.16
CA GLU A 72 7.07 -10.59 11.49
C GLU A 72 8.41 -10.08 10.91
N GLU A 73 8.44 -9.63 9.65
CA GLU A 73 9.64 -9.09 9.01
C GLU A 73 10.13 -7.77 9.65
N VAL A 74 9.19 -6.92 10.07
CA VAL A 74 9.47 -5.65 10.76
C VAL A 74 9.84 -5.88 12.24
N GLY A 75 9.48 -7.03 12.82
CA GLY A 75 9.71 -7.34 14.23
C GLY A 75 8.74 -6.65 15.18
N CYS A 76 7.49 -6.44 14.77
CA CYS A 76 6.43 -5.84 15.59
C CYS A 76 5.25 -6.79 15.80
N ALA A 77 4.40 -6.52 16.80
CA ALA A 77 3.16 -7.26 16.94
C ALA A 77 2.15 -6.84 15.85
N LEU A 78 1.39 -7.80 15.34
CA LEU A 78 0.33 -7.52 14.36
C LEU A 78 -0.71 -6.58 14.98
N GLY A 79 -0.94 -5.44 14.34
CA GLY A 79 -1.81 -4.37 14.80
C GLY A 79 -1.08 -3.16 15.37
N GLU A 80 0.24 -3.25 15.60
CA GLU A 80 1.10 -2.11 15.92
C GLU A 80 1.51 -1.41 14.61
N THR A 81 2.81 -1.31 14.32
CA THR A 81 3.37 -0.66 13.11
C THR A 81 2.77 -1.22 11.82
N VAL A 82 2.42 -2.51 11.80
CA VAL A 82 1.84 -3.21 10.65
C VAL A 82 0.51 -3.82 11.06
N GLY A 83 -0.54 -3.59 10.27
CA GLY A 83 -1.88 -4.07 10.57
C GLY A 83 -2.72 -4.32 9.33
N TYR A 84 -3.94 -4.82 9.54
CA TYR A 84 -4.91 -4.99 8.47
C TYR A 84 -6.33 -4.63 8.90
N GLN A 85 -7.13 -4.24 7.92
CA GLN A 85 -8.56 -4.02 8.11
C GLN A 85 -9.34 -4.59 6.94
N ILE A 86 -10.21 -5.56 7.23
CA ILE A 86 -11.11 -6.20 6.27
C ILE A 86 -12.52 -6.20 6.83
N ARG A 87 -13.50 -6.66 6.04
CA ARG A 87 -14.88 -6.73 6.52
C ARG A 87 -14.95 -7.61 7.79
N PHE A 88 -15.48 -7.02 8.87
CA PHE A 88 -15.65 -7.62 10.20
C PHE A 88 -14.39 -7.83 11.04
N GLU A 89 -13.20 -7.44 10.54
CA GLU A 89 -11.95 -7.58 11.29
C GLU A 89 -11.11 -6.30 11.17
N ASN A 90 -10.68 -5.75 12.29
CA ASN A 90 -9.79 -4.60 12.33
C ASN A 90 -8.66 -4.86 13.32
N HIS A 91 -7.47 -5.14 12.79
CA HIS A 91 -6.23 -5.31 13.56
C HIS A 91 -5.30 -4.14 13.22
N THR A 92 -5.69 -2.93 13.61
CA THR A 92 -4.92 -1.69 13.45
C THR A 92 -5.15 -0.80 14.66
N ASN A 93 -4.23 0.12 14.91
CA ASN A 93 -4.36 1.17 15.92
C ASN A 93 -3.69 2.47 15.43
N GLU A 94 -3.60 3.47 16.30
CA GLU A 94 -3.01 4.78 15.98
C GLU A 94 -1.52 4.71 15.60
N SER A 95 -0.80 3.67 16.05
CA SER A 95 0.60 3.43 15.71
C SER A 95 0.80 2.73 14.36
N THR A 96 -0.28 2.26 13.70
CA THR A 96 -0.18 1.55 12.43
C THR A 96 0.29 2.45 11.30
N ARG A 97 1.44 2.11 10.72
CA ARG A 97 2.08 2.81 9.60
C ARG A 97 1.91 2.10 8.27
N ILE A 98 1.83 0.76 8.27
CA ILE A 98 1.55 -0.07 7.09
C ILE A 98 0.22 -0.77 7.33
N ARG A 99 -0.81 -0.38 6.56
CA ARG A 99 -2.16 -0.94 6.71
C ARG A 99 -2.61 -1.65 5.44
N TYR A 100 -2.83 -2.96 5.53
CA TYR A 100 -3.41 -3.74 4.44
C TYR A 100 -4.94 -3.72 4.53
N VAL A 101 -5.61 -3.38 3.44
CA VAL A 101 -7.08 -3.28 3.41
C VAL A 101 -7.66 -3.93 2.17
N THR A 102 -8.90 -4.40 2.28
CA THR A 102 -9.70 -4.76 1.10
C THR A 102 -10.37 -3.54 0.47
N GLU A 103 -10.75 -3.66 -0.79
CA GLU A 103 -11.36 -2.59 -1.60
C GLU A 103 -12.55 -1.91 -0.91
N GLY A 104 -13.49 -2.70 -0.37
CA GLY A 104 -14.68 -2.15 0.30
C GLY A 104 -14.35 -1.37 1.58
N ILE A 105 -13.19 -1.61 2.21
CA ILE A 105 -12.72 -0.83 3.36
C ILE A 105 -12.11 0.48 2.88
N LEU A 106 -11.25 0.47 1.85
CA LEU A 106 -10.62 1.68 1.32
C LEU A 106 -11.66 2.62 0.68
N LEU A 107 -12.60 2.07 -0.10
CA LEU A 107 -13.66 2.87 -0.70
C LEU A 107 -14.54 3.54 0.36
N ARG A 108 -14.90 2.82 1.43
CA ARG A 108 -15.64 3.41 2.55
C ARG A 108 -14.85 4.53 3.22
N GLN A 109 -13.54 4.34 3.42
CA GLN A 109 -12.69 5.37 3.99
C GLN A 109 -12.65 6.62 3.11
N LEU A 110 -12.49 6.48 1.79
CA LEU A 110 -12.54 7.60 0.86
C LEU A 110 -13.87 8.35 0.89
N ILE A 111 -14.99 7.66 1.14
CA ILE A 111 -16.30 8.30 1.28
C ILE A 111 -16.40 9.05 2.60
N SER A 112 -15.91 8.48 3.70
CA SER A 112 -16.01 9.09 5.04
C SER A 112 -14.98 10.20 5.28
N ASP A 113 -13.79 10.07 4.69
CA ASP A 113 -12.70 11.04 4.76
C ASP A 113 -12.17 11.30 3.35
N PRO A 114 -12.81 12.22 2.60
CA PRO A 114 -12.44 12.52 1.21
C PRO A 114 -11.02 13.04 1.03
N HIS A 115 -10.38 13.54 2.09
CA HIS A 115 -9.01 14.06 2.05
C HIS A 115 -7.95 13.03 2.45
N LEU A 116 -8.35 11.85 2.94
CA LEU A 116 -7.47 10.80 3.45
C LEU A 116 -6.40 11.36 4.41
N ASN A 117 -6.86 12.02 5.47
CA ASN A 117 -6.01 12.60 6.48
C ASN A 117 -5.15 11.52 7.15
N GLY A 118 -3.87 11.82 7.36
CA GLY A 118 -2.90 10.86 7.90
C GLY A 118 -2.48 9.75 6.93
N VAL A 119 -2.99 9.69 5.70
CA VAL A 119 -2.49 8.79 4.64
C VAL A 119 -1.51 9.54 3.74
N ARG A 120 -0.33 8.94 3.57
CA ARG A 120 0.75 9.48 2.74
C ARG A 120 0.93 8.72 1.44
N ALA A 121 0.58 7.44 1.42
CA ALA A 121 0.66 6.61 0.23
C ALA A 121 -0.54 5.66 0.12
N LEU A 122 -1.03 5.47 -1.11
CA LEU A 122 -1.91 4.38 -1.50
C LEU A 122 -1.16 3.43 -2.44
N VAL A 123 -1.19 2.15 -2.14
CA VAL A 123 -0.62 1.09 -2.97
C VAL A 123 -1.75 0.18 -3.42
N PHE A 124 -1.95 0.04 -4.72
CA PHE A 124 -2.92 -0.86 -5.32
C PHE A 124 -2.21 -2.14 -5.74
N ASP A 125 -2.37 -3.21 -4.95
CA ASP A 125 -1.75 -4.51 -5.23
C ASP A 125 -2.64 -5.38 -6.11
N GLU A 126 -2.01 -6.31 -6.84
CA GLU A 126 -2.70 -7.27 -7.73
C GLU A 126 -3.65 -6.59 -8.75
N PHE A 127 -3.27 -5.42 -9.28
CA PHE A 127 -4.16 -4.59 -10.11
C PHE A 127 -4.59 -5.27 -11.43
N HIS A 128 -3.86 -6.30 -11.89
CA HIS A 128 -4.25 -7.13 -13.03
C HIS A 128 -5.52 -7.95 -12.82
N GLU A 129 -5.99 -8.15 -11.59
CA GLU A 129 -7.24 -8.86 -11.35
C GLU A 129 -8.48 -8.05 -11.80
N ARG A 130 -8.30 -6.78 -12.20
CA ARG A 130 -9.33 -5.88 -12.79
C ARG A 130 -10.67 -5.93 -12.05
N HIS A 131 -10.62 -5.68 -10.75
CA HIS A 131 -11.81 -5.53 -9.92
C HIS A 131 -12.40 -4.11 -10.07
N LEU A 132 -13.71 -4.02 -10.32
CA LEU A 132 -14.42 -2.74 -10.51
C LEU A 132 -14.18 -1.77 -9.34
N TYR A 133 -14.16 -2.27 -8.11
CA TYR A 133 -13.95 -1.42 -6.94
C TYR A 133 -12.52 -0.88 -6.86
N GLY A 134 -11.51 -1.67 -7.25
CA GLY A 134 -10.13 -1.22 -7.40
C GLY A 134 -10.02 -0.07 -8.41
N ASP A 135 -10.66 -0.20 -9.58
CA ASP A 135 -10.66 0.84 -10.62
C ASP A 135 -11.34 2.13 -10.15
N ILE A 136 -12.51 2.02 -9.50
CA ILE A 136 -13.23 3.18 -8.93
C ILE A 136 -12.37 3.86 -7.85
N THR A 137 -11.74 3.06 -6.99
CA THR A 137 -10.88 3.57 -5.91
C THR A 137 -9.66 4.29 -6.47
N LEU A 138 -9.02 3.74 -7.50
CA LEU A 138 -7.89 4.39 -8.17
C LEU A 138 -8.33 5.69 -8.87
N SER A 139 -9.45 5.68 -9.58
CA SER A 139 -10.01 6.88 -10.21
C SER A 139 -10.27 8.00 -9.19
N ARG A 140 -10.85 7.66 -8.03
CA ARG A 140 -11.07 8.62 -6.94
C ARG A 140 -9.77 9.12 -6.33
N ALA A 141 -8.79 8.24 -6.14
CA ALA A 141 -7.48 8.63 -5.62
C ALA A 141 -6.72 9.57 -6.57
N LEU A 142 -6.81 9.33 -7.89
CA LEU A 142 -6.23 10.20 -8.92
C LEU A 142 -6.88 11.59 -8.88
N ALA A 143 -8.21 11.66 -8.84
CA ALA A 143 -8.92 12.94 -8.75
C ALA A 143 -8.58 13.70 -7.46
N LEU A 144 -8.50 13.02 -6.32
CA LEU A 144 -8.07 13.61 -5.05
C LEU A 144 -6.65 14.19 -5.16
N GLN A 145 -5.72 13.43 -5.73
CA GLN A 145 -4.34 13.85 -5.88
C GLN A 145 -4.21 15.09 -6.78
N GLU A 146 -4.97 15.16 -7.88
CA GLU A 146 -4.94 16.32 -8.80
C GLU A 146 -5.52 17.58 -8.18
N GLN A 147 -6.58 17.45 -7.39
CA GLN A 147 -7.34 18.60 -6.93
C GLN A 147 -6.89 19.13 -5.57
N HIS A 148 -6.52 18.24 -4.64
CA HIS A 148 -6.34 18.62 -3.23
C HIS A 148 -5.10 18.03 -2.55
N ARG A 149 -4.59 16.89 -3.02
CA ARG A 149 -3.48 16.17 -2.39
C ARG A 149 -2.36 15.85 -3.40
N PRO A 150 -1.73 16.85 -4.05
CA PRO A 150 -0.64 16.61 -4.99
C PRO A 150 0.56 15.92 -4.32
N ASP A 151 0.58 15.93 -2.99
CA ASP A 151 1.57 15.30 -2.14
C ASP A 151 1.36 13.78 -2.01
N LEU A 152 0.13 13.26 -2.15
CA LEU A 152 -0.23 11.85 -1.93
C LEU A 152 0.54 10.95 -2.91
N ILE A 153 1.19 9.90 -2.43
CA ILE A 153 1.86 8.93 -3.29
C ILE A 153 0.87 7.86 -3.75
N LEU A 154 0.79 7.62 -5.06
CA LEU A 154 -0.01 6.55 -5.66
C LEU A 154 0.91 5.54 -6.33
N ILE A 155 0.82 4.28 -5.93
CA ILE A 155 1.57 3.17 -6.54
C ILE A 155 0.59 2.12 -7.02
N VAL A 156 0.68 1.75 -8.29
CA VAL A 156 -0.05 0.60 -8.85
C VAL A 156 0.93 -0.54 -9.06
N MET A 157 0.64 -1.70 -8.49
CA MET A 157 1.48 -2.89 -8.62
C MET A 157 0.75 -3.98 -9.40
N SER A 158 1.43 -4.55 -10.38
CA SER A 158 0.87 -5.64 -11.19
C SER A 158 1.91 -6.71 -11.52
N ALA A 159 1.45 -7.96 -11.64
CA ALA A 159 2.26 -9.05 -12.17
C ALA A 159 2.32 -9.01 -13.71
N THR A 160 1.28 -8.44 -14.34
CA THR A 160 1.12 -8.36 -15.79
C THR A 160 0.45 -7.02 -16.14
N LEU A 161 1.05 -6.21 -17.00
CA LEU A 161 0.41 -5.03 -17.59
C LEU A 161 0.10 -5.30 -19.06
#